data_AF-A0AAW2K7P6-F1
#
_entry.id   AF-A0AAW2K7P6-F1
#
_cell.length_a   1.000
_cell.length_b   1.000
_cell.length_c   1.000
_cell.angle_alpha   90.00
_cell.angle_beta   90.00
_cell.angle_gamma   90.00
#
_symmetry.space_group_name_H-M   'P 1'
#
loop_
_entity.id
_entity.type
_entity.pdbx_description
1 polymer ?
#
loop_
_entity_poly.entity_id
_entity_poly.type
_entity_poly.pdbx_seq_one_letter_code
_entity_poly.pdbx_strand_id
1 'polypeptide(L)'
;MHGEPLSWYKWMFPNHQLSSWMRFFAHWSFVLAHRLLIITRLLFSSFANHGSIAEFQRELERLCNRVVGLPPEVVLNCFISVLRSDIQRELAVLQPFSISQAVGLAKLVEAEFLDARAS
;
A
#
# COMPACT_ATOMS: atom_id res chain seq x y z
N MET A 1 -18.99 19.04 7.20
CA MET A 1 -18.35 17.71 7.17
C MET A 1 -19.40 16.68 7.58
N HIS A 2 -19.81 15.78 6.69
CA HIS A 2 -20.71 14.67 7.00
C HIS A 2 -20.04 13.36 6.58
N GLY A 3 -20.10 12.34 7.45
CA GLY A 3 -19.55 11.01 7.17
C GLY A 3 -19.08 10.26 8.40
N GLU A 4 -18.69 9.01 8.18
CA GLU A 4 -18.04 8.09 9.13
C GLU A 4 -16.98 8.74 10.06
N PRO A 5 -16.13 9.68 9.57
CA PRO A 5 -15.14 10.35 10.42
C PRO A 5 -15.75 11.23 11.52
N LEU A 6 -16.89 11.88 11.24
CA LEU A 6 -17.58 12.72 12.22
C LEU A 6 -18.31 11.87 13.26
N SER A 7 -18.91 10.76 12.84
CA SER A 7 -19.55 9.79 13.74
C SER A 7 -18.53 9.14 14.68
N TRP A 8 -17.37 8.76 14.15
CA TRP A 8 -16.24 8.27 14.95
C TRP A 8 -15.73 9.32 15.95
N TYR A 9 -15.53 10.57 15.52
CA TYR A 9 -15.09 11.64 16.40
C TYR A 9 -16.09 11.89 17.55
N LYS A 10 -17.39 11.94 17.23
CA LYS A 10 -18.46 12.09 18.22
C LYS A 10 -18.59 10.90 19.18
N TRP A 11 -18.12 9.71 18.79
CA TRP A 11 -18.07 8.53 19.66
C TRP A 11 -16.81 8.49 20.53
N MET A 12 -15.66 8.93 19.99
CA MET A 12 -14.37 8.95 20.70
C MET A 12 -14.26 10.07 21.74
N PHE A 13 -14.86 11.24 21.45
CA PHE A 13 -14.77 12.43 22.30
C PHE A 13 -15.43 12.23 23.69
N PRO A 14 -16.61 11.60 23.82
CA PRO A 14 -17.20 11.26 25.12
C PRO A 14 -16.43 10.17 25.88
N ASN A 15 -15.69 9.31 25.19
CA ASN A 15 -14.97 8.17 25.79
C ASN A 15 -13.62 8.55 26.41
N HIS A 16 -13.30 9.85 26.55
CA HIS A 16 -12.02 10.39 27.06
C HIS A 16 -10.73 9.89 26.36
N GLN A 17 -10.86 9.14 25.26
CA GLN A 17 -9.74 8.59 24.50
C GLN A 17 -8.99 9.68 23.70
N LEU A 18 -9.65 10.81 23.44
CA LEU A 18 -9.08 11.99 22.79
C LEU A 18 -8.92 13.15 23.79
N SER A 19 -8.08 12.96 24.80
CA SER A 19 -7.80 13.99 25.82
C SER A 19 -6.83 15.07 25.36
N SER A 20 -6.10 14.85 24.26
CA SER A 20 -5.20 15.84 23.66
C SER A 20 -5.07 15.63 22.15
N TRP A 21 -4.73 16.69 21.43
CA TRP A 21 -4.37 16.63 20.00
C TRP A 21 -3.26 15.60 19.73
N MET A 22 -2.33 15.44 20.67
CA MET A 22 -1.24 14.47 20.56
C MET A 22 -1.75 13.02 20.63
N ARG A 23 -2.76 12.72 21.46
CA ARG A 23 -3.41 11.40 21.52
C ARG A 23 -4.27 11.12 20.29
N PHE A 24 -4.91 12.16 19.74
CA PHE A 24 -5.61 12.06 18.47
C PHE A 24 -4.67 11.66 17.33
N PHE A 25 -3.54 12.34 17.19
CA PHE A 25 -2.52 12.00 16.19
C PHE A 25 -1.93 10.61 16.41
N ALA A 26 -1.64 10.23 17.66
CA ALA A 26 -1.13 8.90 17.97
C ALA A 26 -2.13 7.79 17.58
N HIS A 27 -3.43 7.99 17.87
CA HIS A 27 -4.46 7.04 17.50
C HIS A 27 -4.66 6.97 15.97
N TRP A 28 -4.67 8.12 15.31
CA TRP A 28 -4.77 8.18 13.84
C TRP A 28 -3.57 7.49 13.17
N SER A 29 -2.36 7.78 13.62
CA SER A 29 -1.14 7.10 13.15
C SER A 29 -1.19 5.60 13.42
N PHE A 30 -1.72 5.15 14.57
CA PHE A 30 -1.91 3.74 14.86
C PHE A 30 -2.89 3.08 13.89
N VAL A 31 -4.05 3.70 13.64
CA VAL A 31 -5.05 3.19 12.70
C VAL A 31 -4.49 3.13 11.28
N LEU A 32 -3.74 4.16 10.86
CA LEU A 32 -3.06 4.18 9.56
C LEU A 32 -2.02 3.06 9.47
N ALA A 33 -1.14 2.93 10.46
CA ALA A 33 -0.13 1.87 10.51
C ALA A 33 -0.75 0.47 10.51
N HIS A 34 -1.86 0.28 11.24
CA HIS A 34 -2.59 -0.98 11.27
C HIS A 34 -3.21 -1.31 9.90
N ARG A 35 -3.83 -0.32 9.24
CA ARG A 35 -4.35 -0.48 7.87
C ARG A 35 -3.24 -0.84 6.89
N LEU A 36 -2.07 -0.23 7.03
CA LEU A 36 -0.90 -0.52 6.19
C LEU A 36 -0.33 -1.91 6.42
N LEU A 37 -0.21 -2.33 7.67
CA LEU A 37 0.19 -3.69 8.01
C LEU A 37 -0.76 -4.72 7.42
N ILE A 38 -2.08 -4.48 7.51
CA ILE A 38 -3.08 -5.37 6.91
C ILE A 38 -2.90 -5.45 5.39
N ILE A 39 -2.82 -4.31 4.70
CA ILE A 39 -2.66 -4.29 3.23
C ILE A 39 -1.35 -4.96 2.83
N THR A 40 -0.24 -4.60 3.45
CA THR A 40 1.08 -5.18 3.16
C THR A 40 1.07 -6.69 3.37
N ARG A 41 0.46 -7.17 4.45
CA ARG A 41 0.38 -8.60 4.78
C ARG A 41 -0.51 -9.37 3.79
N LEU A 42 -1.63 -8.79 3.40
CA LEU A 42 -2.52 -9.36 2.39
C LEU A 42 -1.83 -9.40 1.02
N LEU A 43 -1.22 -8.30 0.60
CA LEU A 43 -0.45 -8.22 -0.64
C LEU A 43 0.71 -9.22 -0.66
N PHE A 44 1.45 -9.37 0.43
CA PHE A 44 2.55 -10.35 0.54
C PHE A 44 2.03 -11.79 0.42
N SER A 45 0.93 -12.10 1.09
CA SER A 45 0.31 -13.43 0.99
C SER A 45 -0.21 -13.73 -0.43
N SER A 46 -0.76 -12.73 -1.12
CA SER A 46 -1.19 -12.87 -2.51
C SER A 46 0.01 -12.98 -3.44
N PHE A 47 1.05 -12.17 -3.25
CA PHE A 47 2.24 -12.16 -4.09
C PHE A 47 2.99 -13.51 -4.06
N ALA A 48 3.07 -14.17 -2.91
CA ALA A 48 3.61 -15.52 -2.81
C ALA A 48 2.85 -16.57 -3.66
N ASN A 49 1.60 -16.28 -4.05
CA ASN A 49 0.74 -17.16 -4.83
C ASN A 49 0.53 -16.70 -6.30
N HIS A 50 0.97 -15.49 -6.69
CA HIS A 50 0.78 -14.95 -8.05
C HIS A 50 2.07 -14.99 -8.87
N GLY A 51 1.95 -15.39 -10.13
CA GLY A 51 3.10 -15.57 -11.03
C GLY A 51 3.52 -14.33 -11.84
N SER A 52 2.69 -13.27 -11.88
CA SER A 52 2.97 -12.05 -12.67
C SER A 52 2.49 -10.76 -12.00
N ILE A 53 3.19 -9.66 -12.29
CA ILE A 53 2.85 -8.30 -11.83
C ILE A 53 1.47 -7.83 -12.29
N ALA A 54 0.95 -8.34 -13.41
CA ALA A 54 -0.39 -7.98 -13.88
C ALA A 54 -1.51 -8.46 -12.95
N GLU A 55 -1.36 -9.64 -12.36
CA GLU A 55 -2.32 -10.16 -11.36
C GLU A 55 -2.19 -9.40 -10.05
N PHE A 56 -0.96 -9.08 -9.66
CA PHE A 56 -0.67 -8.28 -8.48
C PHE A 56 -1.33 -6.89 -8.53
N GLN A 57 -1.24 -6.20 -9.67
CA GLN A 57 -1.93 -4.92 -9.87
C GLN A 57 -3.43 -5.03 -9.60
N ARG A 58 -4.08 -6.09 -10.07
CA ARG A 58 -5.53 -6.30 -9.92
C ARG A 58 -5.91 -6.50 -8.44
N GLU A 59 -5.12 -7.25 -7.68
CA GLU A 59 -5.34 -7.42 -6.25
C GLU A 59 -5.08 -6.14 -5.45
N LEU A 60 -4.05 -5.36 -5.83
CA LEU A 60 -3.79 -4.05 -5.26
C LEU A 60 -4.99 -3.12 -5.44
N GLU A 61 -5.54 -3.03 -6.66
CA GLU A 61 -6.74 -2.23 -6.94
C GLU A 61 -7.93 -2.68 -6.09
N ARG A 62 -8.17 -3.99 -5.95
CA ARG A 62 -9.22 -4.55 -5.08
C ARG A 62 -9.03 -4.17 -3.61
N LEU A 63 -7.80 -4.22 -3.11
CA LEU A 63 -7.47 -3.88 -1.72
C LEU A 63 -7.56 -2.38 -1.46
N CYS A 64 -7.06 -1.54 -2.37
CA CYS A 64 -7.20 -0.09 -2.29
C CYS A 64 -8.66 0.35 -2.32
N ASN A 65 -9.52 -0.31 -3.09
CA ASN A 65 -10.96 -0.05 -3.09
C ASN A 65 -11.64 -0.37 -1.75
N ARG A 66 -11.07 -1.28 -0.94
CA ARG A 66 -11.57 -1.60 0.41
C ARG A 66 -11.01 -0.66 1.48
N VAL A 67 -9.84 -0.07 1.26
CA VAL A 67 -9.19 0.82 2.23
C VAL A 67 -9.17 2.24 1.68
N VAL A 68 -10.27 2.96 1.93
CA VAL A 68 -10.43 4.36 1.55
C VAL A 68 -9.57 5.27 2.44
N GLY A 69 -8.90 6.26 1.83
CA GLY A 69 -8.23 7.36 2.54
C GLY A 69 -6.71 7.19 2.77
N LEU A 70 -6.05 6.29 2.05
CA LEU A 70 -4.59 6.17 2.11
C LEU A 70 -3.91 7.22 1.21
N PRO A 71 -2.82 7.85 1.70
CA PRO A 71 -2.00 8.70 0.85
C PRO A 71 -1.39 7.90 -0.32
N PRO A 72 -1.31 8.46 -1.53
CA PRO A 72 -0.80 7.76 -2.71
C PRO A 72 0.68 7.35 -2.55
N GLU A 73 1.48 8.15 -1.85
CA GLU A 73 2.88 7.85 -1.50
C GLU A 73 3.01 6.58 -0.64
N VAL A 74 2.04 6.37 0.25
CA VAL A 74 2.03 5.24 1.17
C VAL A 74 1.69 3.96 0.43
N VAL A 75 0.73 4.02 -0.49
CA VAL A 75 0.36 2.88 -1.34
C VAL A 75 1.51 2.53 -2.29
N LEU A 76 2.23 3.53 -2.82
CA LEU A 76 3.45 3.33 -3.61
C LEU A 76 4.53 2.60 -2.81
N ASN A 77 4.83 3.05 -1.58
CA ASN A 77 5.82 2.40 -0.72
C ASN A 77 5.41 0.97 -0.35
N CYS A 78 4.11 0.74 -0.12
CA CYS A 78 3.57 -0.59 0.13
C CYS A 78 3.65 -1.52 -1.10
N PHE A 79 3.47 -0.96 -2.31
CA PHE A 79 3.64 -1.69 -3.56
C PHE A 79 5.09 -2.13 -3.72
N ILE A 80 6.04 -1.21 -3.54
CA ILE A 80 7.47 -1.50 -3.65
C ILE A 80 7.88 -2.55 -2.62
N SER A 81 7.46 -2.42 -1.35
CA SER A 81 7.89 -3.32 -0.26
C SER A 81 7.44 -4.78 -0.40
N VAL A 82 6.41 -5.04 -1.20
CA VAL A 82 5.87 -6.40 -1.41
C VAL A 82 6.48 -7.09 -2.63
N LEU A 83 7.11 -6.36 -3.54
CA LEU A 83 7.76 -6.95 -4.72
C LEU A 83 8.97 -7.81 -4.36
N ARG A 84 9.35 -8.69 -5.30
CA ARG A 84 10.63 -9.42 -5.23
C ARG A 84 11.80 -8.44 -5.08
N SER A 85 12.81 -8.86 -4.31
CA SER A 85 14.06 -8.12 -4.09
C SER A 85 14.73 -7.65 -5.39
N ASP A 86 14.63 -8.46 -6.45
CA ASP A 86 15.27 -8.20 -7.74
C ASP A 86 14.62 -7.01 -8.44
N ILE A 87 13.28 -6.97 -8.45
CA ILE A 87 12.48 -5.89 -9.04
C ILE A 87 12.52 -4.65 -8.13
N GLN A 88 12.55 -4.83 -6.80
CA GLN A 88 12.71 -3.73 -5.84
C GLN A 88 13.99 -2.93 -6.09
N ARG A 89 15.10 -3.63 -6.36
CA ARG A 89 16.40 -2.98 -6.59
C ARG A 89 16.35 -2.08 -7.83
N GLU A 90 15.80 -2.59 -8.92
CA GLU A 90 15.64 -1.80 -10.16
C GLU A 90 14.70 -0.60 -9.96
N LEU A 91 13.57 -0.81 -9.28
CA LEU A 91 12.65 0.28 -8.96
C LEU A 91 13.27 1.34 -8.04
N ALA A 92 14.18 0.95 -7.12
CA ALA A 92 14.88 1.89 -6.26
C ALA A 92 15.86 2.77 -7.04
N VAL A 93 16.45 2.27 -8.13
CA VAL A 93 17.28 3.06 -9.06
C VAL A 93 16.41 4.00 -9.88
N LEU A 94 15.26 3.53 -10.37
CA LEU A 94 14.38 4.28 -11.25
C LEU A 94 13.50 5.32 -10.53
N GLN A 95 13.38 5.21 -9.19
CA GLN A 95 12.60 6.11 -8.32
C GLN A 95 11.23 6.54 -8.90
N PRO A 96 10.25 5.61 -8.97
CA PRO A 96 8.91 5.97 -9.43
C PRO A 96 8.25 6.98 -8.49
N PHE A 97 7.55 7.97 -9.06
CA PHE A 97 6.80 8.99 -8.32
C PHE A 97 5.30 8.67 -8.20
N SER A 98 4.82 7.63 -8.88
CA SER A 98 3.42 7.21 -8.84
C SER A 98 3.29 5.69 -8.93
N ILE A 99 2.19 5.15 -8.40
CA ILE A 99 1.88 3.71 -8.48
C ILE A 99 1.80 3.27 -9.94
N SER A 100 1.15 4.05 -10.81
CA SER A 100 1.03 3.73 -12.23
C SER A 100 2.39 3.61 -12.92
N GLN A 101 3.32 4.51 -12.59
CA GLN A 101 4.69 4.42 -13.10
C GLN A 101 5.43 3.22 -12.50
N ALA A 102 5.32 2.98 -11.18
CA ALA A 102 5.94 1.84 -10.53
C ALA A 102 5.46 0.52 -11.12
N VAL A 103 4.17 0.39 -11.42
CA VAL A 103 3.59 -0.80 -12.07
C VAL A 103 4.13 -0.98 -13.49
N GLY A 104 4.20 0.10 -14.27
CA GLY A 104 4.76 0.04 -15.63
C GLY A 104 6.22 -0.39 -15.64
N LEU A 105 7.04 0.22 -14.78
CA LEU A 105 8.45 -0.13 -14.63
C LEU A 105 8.64 -1.55 -14.12
N ALA A 106 7.84 -1.98 -13.14
CA ALA A 106 7.92 -3.32 -12.60
C ALA A 106 7.62 -4.37 -13.71
N LYS A 107 6.62 -4.14 -14.56
CA LYS A 107 6.31 -5.01 -15.71
C LYS A 107 7.44 -5.07 -16.74
N LEU A 108 8.10 -3.95 -17.02
CA LEU A 108 9.25 -3.91 -17.92
C LEU A 108 10.41 -4.73 -17.36
N VAL A 109 10.73 -4.54 -16.08
CA VAL A 109 11.78 -5.29 -15.38
C VAL A 109 11.45 -6.79 -15.33
N GLU A 110 10.19 -7.16 -15.08
CA GLU A 110 9.75 -8.57 -15.14
C GLU A 110 9.94 -9.18 -16.54
N ALA A 111 9.64 -8.43 -17.60
CA ALA A 111 9.87 -8.88 -18.98
C ALA A 111 11.37 -9.06 -19.28
N GLU A 112 12.22 -8.10 -18.90
CA GLU A 112 13.67 -8.20 -19.08
C GLU A 112 14.25 -9.42 -18.34
N PHE A 113 13.80 -9.69 -17.11
CA PHE A 113 14.23 -10.87 -16.36
C PHE A 113 13.74 -12.19 -16.97
N LEU A 114 12.59 -12.20 -17.63
CA LEU A 114 12.09 -13.39 -18.34
C LEU A 114 12.90 -13.64 -19.61
N ASP A 115 13.19 -12.60 -20.38
CA ASP A 115 14.00 -12.67 -21.61
C ASP A 115 15.46 -13.08 -21.32
N ALA A 116 16.06 -12.54 -20.25
CA ALA A 116 17.41 -12.89 -19.81
C ALA A 116 17.53 -14.35 -19.33
N ARG A 117 16.42 -14.99 -18.93
CA ARG A 117 16.38 -16.41 -18.54
C ARG A 117 16.11 -17.35 -19.73
N ALA A 118 15.62 -16.82 -20.84
CA ALA A 118 15.35 -17.56 -22.06
C ALA A 118 16.53 -17.55 -23.05
N SER A 119 17.55 -16.73 -22.78
CA SER A 119 18.80 -16.56 -23.56
C SER A 119 19.95 -17.36 -22.96
#